data_AF-A0A944Z585-F1
#
_entry.id   AF-A0A944Z585-F1
#
_cell.length_a   1.000
_cell.length_b   1.000
_cell.length_c   1.000
_cell.angle_alpha   90.00
_cell.angle_beta   90.00
_cell.angle_gamma   90.00
#
_symmetry.space_group_name_H-M   'P 1'
#
loop_
_entity.id
_entity.type
_entity.pdbx_description
1 polymer ?
#
loop_
_entity_poly.entity_id
_entity_poly.type
_entity_poly.pdbx_seq_one_letter_code
_entity_poly.pdbx_strand_id
1 'polypeptide(L)'
;MKQFKSFINETHTSHQNQAVDQNTNMSALSDPSVQKKLNAWVGSIAGNYILPEEAISKLRSSLSKIGLSFDAVPVMEGESGTHEMPLSLFGGRFGKSVTTPYDEFEEDDGISHQVEGGLKLVIGYEMQEDNSCRLTASIK
;
A
#
# COMPACT_ATOMS: atom_id res chain seq x y z
N MET A 1 5.15 -45.24 -13.64
CA MET A 1 5.63 -43.87 -13.38
C MET A 1 4.61 -42.91 -13.98
N LYS A 2 4.10 -41.95 -13.21
CA LYS A 2 3.13 -40.96 -13.73
C LYS A 2 3.83 -40.04 -14.74
N GLN A 3 3.13 -39.67 -15.80
CA GLN A 3 3.63 -38.73 -16.81
C GLN A 3 3.61 -37.31 -16.23
N PHE A 4 4.63 -36.51 -16.52
CA PHE A 4 4.82 -35.15 -15.98
C PHE A 4 3.59 -34.23 -16.18
N LYS A 5 2.87 -34.40 -17.30
CA LYS A 5 1.61 -33.68 -17.57
C LYS A 5 0.49 -33.97 -16.56
N SER A 6 0.40 -35.18 -16.04
CA SER A 6 -0.59 -35.52 -15.01
C SER A 6 -0.23 -34.95 -13.64
N PHE A 7 1.07 -34.74 -13.35
CA PHE A 7 1.50 -34.16 -12.08
C PHE A 7 1.10 -32.68 -11.96
N ILE A 8 1.19 -31.92 -13.05
CA ILE A 8 0.81 -30.49 -13.07
C ILE A 8 -0.70 -30.31 -12.80
N ASN A 9 -1.55 -31.22 -13.29
CA ASN A 9 -3.00 -31.16 -13.07
C ASN A 9 -3.45 -31.64 -11.67
N GLU A 10 -2.63 -32.38 -10.93
CA GLU A 10 -3.00 -32.93 -9.62
C GLU A 10 -2.77 -31.93 -8.46
N THR A 11 -1.99 -30.87 -8.67
CA THR A 11 -1.75 -29.80 -7.68
C THR A 11 -2.83 -28.71 -7.70
N HIS A 12 -4.08 -29.09 -7.43
CA HIS A 12 -5.09 -28.16 -6.94
C HIS A 12 -5.09 -28.16 -5.40
N THR A 13 -4.01 -27.65 -4.80
CA THR A 13 -4.06 -27.30 -3.37
C THR A 13 -5.02 -26.13 -3.23
N SER A 14 -6.23 -26.38 -2.74
CA SER A 14 -7.26 -25.34 -2.51
C SER A 14 -6.78 -24.18 -1.62
N HIS A 15 -5.67 -24.39 -0.90
CA HIS A 15 -5.08 -23.42 0.02
C HIS A 15 -4.28 -22.30 -0.67
N GLN A 16 -3.87 -22.45 -1.93
CA GLN A 16 -3.16 -21.39 -2.67
C GLN A 16 -4.08 -20.29 -3.20
N ASN A 17 -5.40 -20.50 -3.17
CA ASN A 17 -6.39 -19.52 -3.64
C ASN A 17 -6.68 -18.38 -2.65
N GLN A 18 -5.92 -18.31 -1.54
CA GLN A 18 -6.03 -17.28 -0.50
C GLN A 18 -5.00 -16.15 -0.66
N ALA A 19 -4.06 -16.28 -1.61
CA ALA A 19 -3.11 -15.22 -1.89
C ALA A 19 -3.83 -14.05 -2.58
N VAL A 20 -3.86 -12.88 -1.92
CA VAL A 20 -4.46 -11.64 -2.45
C VAL A 20 -3.88 -11.27 -3.83
N ASP A 21 -2.64 -11.67 -4.09
CA ASP A 21 -1.83 -11.36 -5.27
C ASP A 21 -2.02 -12.32 -6.47
N GLN A 22 -2.89 -13.34 -6.38
CA GLN A 22 -2.92 -14.39 -7.43
C GLN A 22 -3.16 -13.79 -8.83
N ASN A 23 -2.11 -13.83 -9.67
CA ASN A 23 -2.06 -13.35 -11.06
C ASN A 23 -2.39 -11.87 -11.27
N THR A 24 -2.14 -11.00 -10.28
CA THR A 24 -2.39 -9.56 -10.41
C THR A 24 -1.07 -8.79 -10.41
N ASN A 25 -0.87 -7.90 -11.38
CA ASN A 25 0.29 -7.01 -11.33
C ASN A 25 0.01 -5.92 -10.28
N MET A 26 0.56 -6.07 -9.08
CA MET A 26 0.35 -5.10 -7.99
C MET A 26 1.02 -3.74 -8.24
N SER A 27 1.88 -3.64 -9.25
CA SER A 27 2.46 -2.38 -9.73
C SER A 27 1.55 -1.62 -10.71
N ALA A 28 0.46 -2.24 -11.19
CA ALA A 28 -0.53 -1.58 -12.05
C ALA A 28 -1.53 -0.78 -11.20
N LEU A 29 -1.07 0.35 -10.66
CA LEU A 29 -1.86 1.17 -9.73
C LEU A 29 -3.09 1.82 -10.38
N SER A 30 -3.14 1.93 -11.71
CA SER A 30 -4.32 2.38 -12.46
C SER A 30 -5.49 1.39 -12.45
N ASP A 31 -5.25 0.11 -12.14
CA ASP A 31 -6.32 -0.90 -12.15
C ASP A 31 -7.18 -0.80 -10.88
N PRO A 32 -8.51 -0.59 -10.99
CA PRO A 32 -9.41 -0.55 -9.84
C PRO A 32 -9.39 -1.84 -8.99
N SER A 33 -9.11 -2.99 -9.60
CA SER A 33 -8.97 -4.27 -8.90
C SER A 33 -7.75 -4.29 -7.98
N VAL A 34 -6.63 -3.73 -8.46
CA VAL A 34 -5.38 -3.55 -7.70
C VAL A 34 -5.62 -2.60 -6.54
N GLN A 35 -6.23 -1.45 -6.78
CA GLN A 35 -6.55 -0.47 -5.73
C GLN A 35 -7.45 -1.07 -4.64
N LYS A 36 -8.48 -1.84 -5.04
CA LYS A 36 -9.36 -2.53 -4.08
C LYS A 36 -8.61 -3.53 -3.21
N LYS A 37 -7.70 -4.31 -3.79
CA LYS A 37 -6.86 -5.27 -3.07
C LYS A 37 -5.89 -4.57 -2.12
N LEU A 38 -5.24 -3.50 -2.57
CA LEU A 38 -4.34 -2.69 -1.75
C LEU A 38 -5.09 -2.08 -0.56
N ASN A 39 -6.28 -1.53 -0.80
CA ASN A 39 -7.12 -0.97 0.26
C ASN A 39 -7.57 -2.04 1.27
N ALA A 40 -7.98 -3.22 0.81
CA ALA A 40 -8.33 -4.34 1.68
C ALA A 40 -7.12 -4.84 2.51
N TRP A 41 -5.93 -4.84 1.92
CA TRP A 41 -4.70 -5.25 2.59
C TRP A 41 -4.23 -4.24 3.63
N VAL A 42 -4.25 -2.95 3.31
CA VAL A 42 -3.97 -1.87 4.28
C VAL A 42 -4.99 -1.90 5.42
N GLY A 43 -6.27 -2.11 5.10
CA GLY A 43 -7.33 -2.26 6.10
C GLY A 43 -7.18 -3.48 7.00
N SER A 44 -6.56 -4.58 6.54
CA SER A 44 -6.32 -5.77 7.38
C SER A 44 -5.13 -5.63 8.32
N ILE A 45 -4.21 -4.71 8.01
CA ILE A 45 -3.13 -4.32 8.92
C ILE A 45 -3.64 -3.33 9.97
N ALA A 46 -4.63 -2.50 9.62
CA ALA A 46 -5.32 -1.65 10.57
C ALA A 46 -6.16 -2.48 11.57
N GLY A 47 -6.42 -1.94 12.76
CA GLY A 47 -7.05 -2.69 13.85
C GLY A 47 -6.89 -2.00 15.21
N ASN A 48 -7.04 -2.77 16.29
CA ASN A 48 -6.84 -2.26 17.66
C ASN A 48 -5.41 -2.55 18.11
N TYR A 49 -4.72 -1.50 18.57
CA TYR A 49 -3.34 -1.55 18.98
C TYR A 49 -3.17 -0.90 20.34
N ILE A 50 -2.29 -1.44 21.18
CA ILE A 50 -1.91 -0.79 22.43
C ILE A 50 -1.07 0.46 22.13
N LEU A 51 -0.14 0.33 21.18
CA LEU A 51 0.70 1.43 20.71
C LEU A 51 0.45 1.65 19.21
N PRO A 52 0.01 2.84 18.79
CA PRO A 52 -0.25 3.12 17.38
C PRO A 52 1.00 3.07 16.51
N GLU A 53 2.17 3.36 17.09
CA GLU A 53 3.48 3.30 16.41
C GLU A 53 3.78 1.92 15.81
N GLU A 54 3.35 0.83 16.49
CA GLU A 54 3.58 -0.53 16.01
C GLU A 54 2.81 -0.80 14.72
N ALA A 55 1.56 -0.34 14.65
CA ALA A 55 0.72 -0.47 13.46
C ALA A 55 1.28 0.35 12.29
N ILE A 56 1.74 1.57 12.56
CA ILE A 56 2.39 2.43 11.56
C ILE A 56 3.64 1.74 11.00
N SER A 57 4.47 1.15 11.87
CA SER A 57 5.67 0.40 11.47
C SER A 57 5.32 -0.82 10.61
N LYS A 58 4.26 -1.56 10.97
CA LYS A 58 3.74 -2.68 10.16
C LYS A 58 3.19 -2.24 8.82
N LEU A 59 2.47 -1.12 8.76
CA LEU A 59 1.96 -0.52 7.52
C LEU A 59 3.12 -0.12 6.62
N ARG A 60 4.12 0.59 7.16
CA ARG A 60 5.32 0.99 6.44
C ARG A 60 6.10 -0.20 5.88
N SER A 61 6.33 -1.21 6.72
CA SER A 61 7.04 -2.44 6.31
C SER A 61 6.28 -3.22 5.25
N SER A 62 4.95 -3.19 5.30
CA SER A 62 4.09 -3.87 4.32
C SER A 62 4.11 -3.12 2.98
N LEU A 63 3.78 -1.83 2.98
CA LEU A 63 3.78 -1.01 1.76
C LEU A 63 5.17 -0.98 1.09
N SER A 64 6.25 -0.97 1.87
CA SER A 64 7.61 -1.01 1.33
C SER A 64 7.91 -2.29 0.52
N LYS A 65 7.30 -3.44 0.86
CA LYS A 65 7.49 -4.70 0.11
C LYS A 65 6.99 -4.63 -1.33
N ILE A 66 5.99 -3.80 -1.59
CA ILE A 66 5.44 -3.57 -2.93
C ILE A 66 5.97 -2.29 -3.58
N GLY A 67 6.97 -1.65 -2.95
CA GLY A 67 7.61 -0.43 -3.43
C GLY A 67 6.85 0.85 -3.10
N LEU A 68 5.78 0.81 -2.29
CA LEU A 68 5.08 2.02 -1.86
C LEU A 68 5.72 2.58 -0.58
N SER A 69 5.97 3.89 -0.58
CA SER A 69 6.48 4.64 0.57
C SER A 69 5.60 5.85 0.88
N PHE A 70 5.60 6.24 2.15
CA PHE A 70 4.97 7.46 2.64
C PHE A 70 5.90 8.09 3.69
N ASP A 71 5.71 9.38 3.94
CA ASP A 71 6.52 10.16 4.87
C ASP A 71 6.26 9.79 6.34
N ALA A 72 6.98 10.45 7.25
CA ALA A 72 6.78 10.25 8.68
C ALA A 72 5.33 10.60 9.07
N VAL A 73 4.67 9.67 9.78
CA VAL A 73 3.35 9.94 10.33
C VAL A 73 3.51 10.98 11.45
N PRO A 74 2.70 12.05 11.45
CA PRO A 74 2.66 12.98 12.56
C PRO A 74 2.40 12.25 13.88
N VAL A 75 2.88 12.82 14.99
CA VAL A 75 2.55 12.29 16.32
C VAL A 75 1.03 12.36 16.46
N MET A 76 0.42 11.22 16.82
CA MET A 76 -1.02 11.12 17.05
C MET A 76 -1.34 11.84 18.36
N GLU A 77 -1.60 13.14 18.28
CA GLU A 77 -1.95 13.98 19.41
C GLU A 77 -3.47 13.99 19.62
N GLY A 78 -3.93 13.73 20.84
CA GLY A 78 -5.37 13.77 21.20
C GLY A 78 -6.10 12.43 21.11
N GLU A 79 -7.42 12.48 21.34
CA GLU A 79 -8.27 11.29 21.44
C GLU A 79 -8.65 10.69 20.07
N SER A 80 -8.67 11.50 19.01
CA SER A 80 -8.90 11.01 17.64
C SER A 80 -8.33 11.98 16.60
N GLY A 81 -8.07 11.46 15.40
CA GLY A 81 -7.58 12.27 14.29
C GLY A 81 -7.54 11.51 12.98
N THR A 82 -7.28 12.24 11.90
CA THR A 82 -7.09 11.67 10.56
C THR A 82 -5.92 12.37 9.90
N HIS A 83 -5.01 11.58 9.34
CA HIS A 83 -3.86 12.05 8.59
C HIS A 83 -3.89 11.49 7.18
N GLU A 84 -3.72 12.37 6.19
CA GLU A 84 -3.57 12.00 4.79
C GLU A 84 -2.12 12.20 4.38
N MET A 85 -1.52 11.17 3.79
CA MET A 85 -0.12 11.21 3.34
C MET A 85 -0.04 10.76 1.89
N PRO A 86 0.62 11.52 1.00
CA PRO A 86 0.84 11.09 -0.37
C PRO A 86 1.73 9.83 -0.40
N LEU A 87 1.41 8.91 -1.31
CA LEU A 87 2.21 7.71 -1.56
C LEU A 87 3.15 7.97 -2.73
N SER A 88 4.38 7.44 -2.62
CA SER A 88 5.35 7.40 -3.71
C SER A 88 5.69 5.96 -4.06
N LEU A 89 5.88 5.69 -5.35
CA LEU A 89 6.28 4.38 -5.85
C LEU A 89 7.80 4.38 -6.10
N PHE A 90 8.51 3.47 -5.45
CA PHE A 90 9.96 3.33 -5.46
C PHE A 90 10.73 4.61 -5.09
N GLY A 91 10.14 5.47 -4.25
CA GLY A 91 10.71 6.76 -3.88
C GLY A 91 10.59 7.84 -4.97
N GLY A 92 9.73 7.63 -5.97
CA GLY A 92 9.50 8.57 -7.06
C GLY A 92 10.38 8.32 -8.28
N ARG A 93 10.26 9.24 -9.24
CA ARG A 93 11.03 9.26 -10.47
C ARG A 93 11.72 10.61 -10.56
N PHE A 94 13.04 10.57 -10.63
CA PHE A 94 13.85 11.76 -10.89
C PHE A 94 14.53 11.59 -12.24
N GLY A 95 14.41 12.59 -13.12
CA GLY A 95 15.08 12.54 -14.40
C GLY A 95 14.77 13.70 -15.33
N LYS A 96 15.03 13.47 -16.61
CA LYS A 96 14.67 14.37 -17.71
C LYS A 96 13.95 13.57 -18.78
N SER A 97 12.83 14.09 -19.24
CA SER A 97 12.16 13.62 -20.43
C SER A 97 12.76 14.30 -21.67
N VAL A 98 12.32 13.88 -22.85
CA VAL A 98 12.69 14.52 -24.14
C VAL A 98 12.17 15.97 -24.21
N THR A 99 11.14 16.28 -23.42
CA THR A 99 10.47 17.59 -23.37
C THR A 99 10.98 18.51 -22.26
N THR A 100 11.76 17.99 -21.30
CA THR A 100 12.25 18.80 -20.16
C THR A 100 13.39 19.71 -20.63
N PRO A 101 13.34 21.03 -20.33
CA PRO A 101 14.44 21.94 -20.62
C PRO A 101 15.76 21.48 -19.99
N TYR A 102 16.89 21.87 -20.61
CA TYR A 102 18.23 21.43 -20.16
C TYR A 102 18.57 21.90 -18.74
N ASP A 103 17.92 22.94 -18.24
CA ASP A 103 18.16 23.53 -16.92
C ASP A 103 17.20 23.02 -15.83
N GLU A 104 16.20 22.21 -16.22
CA GLU A 104 15.15 21.73 -15.31
C GLU A 104 15.19 20.20 -15.16
N PHE A 105 14.65 19.70 -14.05
CA PHE A 105 14.47 18.28 -13.78
C PHE A 105 12.99 18.00 -13.52
N GLU A 106 12.54 16.84 -13.99
CA GLU A 106 11.22 16.31 -13.64
C GLU A 106 11.37 15.43 -12.39
N GLU A 107 10.59 15.77 -11.36
CA GLU A 107 10.43 15.00 -10.14
C GLU A 107 8.96 14.59 -10.03
N ASP A 108 8.70 13.28 -10.05
CA ASP A 108 7.36 12.69 -9.99
C ASP A 108 7.30 11.67 -8.84
N ASP A 109 6.12 11.46 -8.26
CA ASP A 109 5.87 10.48 -7.19
C ASP A 109 5.94 9.02 -7.70
N GLY A 110 6.02 8.82 -9.02
CA GLY A 110 6.02 7.51 -9.67
C GLY A 110 4.63 6.89 -9.82
N ILE A 111 3.57 7.64 -9.49
CA ILE A 111 2.16 7.20 -9.49
C ILE A 111 1.30 8.14 -10.33
N SER A 112 1.53 9.45 -10.28
CA SER A 112 0.72 10.49 -10.91
C SER A 112 0.67 10.36 -12.44
N HIS A 113 1.68 9.76 -13.07
CA HIS A 113 1.63 9.41 -14.50
C HIS A 113 0.71 8.23 -14.84
N GLN A 114 0.32 7.41 -13.85
CA GLN A 114 -0.59 6.26 -13.98
C GLN A 114 -2.01 6.57 -13.48
N VAL A 115 -2.11 7.34 -12.40
CA VAL A 115 -3.37 7.72 -11.74
C VAL A 115 -3.39 9.23 -11.61
N GLU A 116 -4.38 9.88 -12.22
CA GLU A 116 -4.53 11.33 -12.14
C GLU A 116 -4.71 11.77 -10.67
N GLY A 117 -3.77 12.57 -10.16
CA GLY A 117 -3.77 13.03 -8.76
C GLY A 117 -3.02 12.11 -7.78
N GLY A 118 -2.38 11.04 -8.26
CA GLY A 118 -1.59 10.12 -7.44
C GLY A 118 -2.44 9.23 -6.54
N LEU A 119 -1.82 8.64 -5.52
CA LEU A 119 -2.50 7.89 -4.46
C LEU A 119 -2.08 8.44 -3.10
N LYS A 120 -2.98 8.40 -2.13
CA LYS A 120 -2.72 8.82 -0.76
C LYS A 120 -3.18 7.77 0.26
N LEU A 121 -2.38 7.60 1.31
CA LEU A 121 -2.72 6.80 2.47
C LEU A 121 -3.41 7.69 3.50
N VAL A 122 -4.65 7.34 3.84
CA VAL A 122 -5.43 7.99 4.89
C VAL A 122 -5.42 7.10 6.11
N ILE A 123 -4.83 7.56 7.20
CA ILE A 123 -4.78 6.89 8.51
C ILE A 123 -5.68 7.67 9.47
N GLY A 124 -6.70 7.01 10.02
CA GLY A 124 -7.51 7.52 11.11
C GLY A 124 -7.14 6.80 12.41
N TYR A 125 -7.14 7.52 13.53
CA TYR A 125 -6.94 6.96 14.85
C TYR A 125 -8.02 7.45 15.83
N GLU A 126 -8.37 6.59 16.78
CA GLU A 126 -9.33 6.87 17.83
C GLU A 126 -8.96 6.09 19.10
N MET A 127 -8.89 6.78 20.24
CA MET A 127 -8.62 6.18 21.54
C MET A 127 -9.91 5.60 22.12
N GLN A 128 -9.85 4.35 22.54
CA GLN A 128 -10.97 3.59 23.09
C GLN A 128 -10.97 3.64 24.62
N GLU A 129 -12.10 3.29 25.23
CA GLU A 129 -12.29 3.27 26.70
C GLU A 129 -11.35 2.29 27.42
N ASP A 130 -10.84 1.27 26.72
CA ASP A 130 -9.90 0.28 27.24
C ASP A 130 -8.43 0.76 27.14
N ASN A 131 -8.21 2.04 26.83
CA ASN A 131 -6.91 2.66 26.53
C ASN A 131 -6.20 2.06 25.30
N SER A 132 -6.90 1.28 24.47
CA SER A 132 -6.38 0.88 23.16
C SER A 132 -6.60 1.98 22.11
N CYS A 133 -5.75 2.03 21.10
CA CYS A 133 -5.89 2.89 19.95
C CYS A 133 -6.44 2.07 18.77
N ARG A 134 -7.63 2.42 18.31
CA ARG A 134 -8.21 1.89 17.09
C ARG A 134 -7.67 2.67 15.90
N LEU A 135 -7.01 1.96 15.01
CA LEU A 135 -6.51 2.50 13.76
C LEU A 135 -7.36 2.04 12.58
N THR A 136 -7.59 2.96 11.67
CA THR A 136 -8.20 2.74 10.37
C THR A 136 -7.23 3.21 9.30
N ALA A 137 -7.11 2.47 8.21
CA ALA A 137 -6.24 2.85 7.12
C ALA A 137 -6.94 2.56 5.79
N SER A 138 -6.85 3.51 4.85
CA SER A 138 -7.42 3.38 3.52
C SER A 138 -6.55 4.08 2.48
N ILE A 139 -6.53 3.56 1.26
CA ILE A 139 -5.88 4.22 0.12
C ILE A 139 -6.96 4.94 -0.69
N LYS A 140 -6.71 6.20 -1.02
CA LYS A 140 -7.58 7.06 -1.83
C LYS A 140 -6.82 7.69 -2.99
#